data_AF-A0A3E0DLZ7-F1
#
_entry.id   AF-A0A3E0DLZ7-F1
#
_cell.length_a   1.000
_cell.length_b   1.000
_cell.length_c   1.000
_cell.angle_alpha   90.00
_cell.angle_beta   90.00
_cell.angle_gamma   90.00
#
_symmetry.space_group_name_H-M   'P 1'
#
loop_
_entity.id
_entity.type
_entity.pdbx_description
1 polymer ?
#
loop_
_entity_poly.entity_id
_entity_poly.type
_entity_poly.pdbx_seq_one_letter_code
_entity_poly.pdbx_strand_id
1 'polypeptide(L)'
;MTTQLVLSFIGEDKPGLVERLSEAVREHHGNWQESRMAHLADKFAGILTVSVPAEHEAELVSTLQAFEQFGLNVMVETANSSPQQGKNVHLSVVGNDKPGIIKEVSQILHSLMINVKELETSCEPAPMSSEMLFKAEMVLRIPVGLALSDLEGALESIGSDLMVELEGDD
;
A
#
# COMPACT_ATOMS: atom_id res chain seq x y z
N MET A 1 13.45 -23.01 -13.20
CA MET A 1 13.31 -21.54 -13.26
C MET A 1 12.33 -21.11 -12.19
N THR A 2 12.51 -19.94 -11.58
CA THR A 2 11.60 -19.41 -10.56
C THR A 2 10.73 -18.31 -11.15
N THR A 3 9.44 -18.38 -10.90
CA THR A 3 8.47 -17.32 -11.23
C THR A 3 8.23 -16.47 -9.99
N GLN A 4 8.03 -15.17 -10.17
CA GLN A 4 7.54 -14.29 -9.11
C GLN A 4 6.03 -14.08 -9.28
N LEU A 5 5.28 -14.26 -8.19
CA LEU A 5 3.84 -14.04 -8.14
C LEU A 5 3.54 -12.92 -7.15
N VAL A 6 2.55 -12.09 -7.49
CA VAL A 6 1.94 -11.11 -6.60
C VAL A 6 0.55 -11.61 -6.25
N LEU A 7 0.30 -11.82 -4.97
CA LEU A 7 -0.99 -12.18 -4.42
C LEU A 7 -1.62 -10.93 -3.82
N SER A 8 -2.89 -10.69 -4.10
CA SER A 8 -3.73 -9.77 -3.33
C SER A 8 -4.85 -10.56 -2.68
N PHE A 9 -5.08 -10.35 -1.39
CA PHE A 9 -6.15 -11.05 -0.67
C PHE A 9 -6.95 -10.12 0.23
N ILE A 10 -8.20 -10.51 0.48
CA ILE A 10 -9.09 -9.87 1.46
C ILE A 10 -10.00 -10.93 2.10
N GLY A 11 -10.14 -10.88 3.42
CA GLY A 11 -11.01 -11.80 4.17
C GLY A 11 -11.42 -11.25 5.52
N GLU A 12 -12.25 -12.00 6.24
CA GLU A 12 -12.56 -11.71 7.65
C GLU A 12 -11.32 -11.87 8.51
N ASP A 13 -11.07 -10.93 9.44
CA ASP A 13 -9.92 -11.03 10.33
C ASP A 13 -10.07 -12.21 11.30
N LYS A 14 -9.27 -13.26 11.07
CA LYS A 14 -9.26 -14.49 11.85
C LYS A 14 -7.82 -14.86 12.19
N PRO A 15 -7.55 -15.31 13.42
CA PRO A 15 -6.25 -15.86 13.77
C PRO A 15 -5.81 -16.97 12.81
N GLY A 16 -4.54 -16.96 12.40
CA GLY A 16 -3.93 -18.01 11.57
C GLY A 16 -4.05 -17.80 10.06
N LEU A 17 -4.58 -16.66 9.56
CA LEU A 17 -4.60 -16.40 8.11
C LEU A 17 -3.19 -16.35 7.50
N VAL A 18 -2.29 -15.59 8.11
CA VAL A 18 -0.89 -15.48 7.65
C VAL A 18 -0.18 -16.83 7.72
N GLU A 19 -0.42 -17.60 8.79
CA GLU A 19 0.11 -18.95 8.95
C GLU A 19 -0.31 -19.86 7.79
N ARG A 20 -1.62 -19.95 7.50
CA ARG A 20 -2.15 -20.78 6.39
C ARG A 20 -1.61 -20.36 5.03
N LEU A 21 -1.50 -19.06 4.77
CA LEU A 21 -0.91 -18.55 3.52
C LEU A 21 0.57 -18.95 3.42
N SER A 22 1.33 -18.77 4.50
CA SER A 22 2.75 -19.13 4.54
C SER A 22 2.98 -20.63 4.40
N GLU A 23 2.08 -21.45 4.95
CA GLU A 23 2.12 -22.91 4.83
C GLU A 23 1.86 -23.35 3.40
N ALA A 24 0.81 -22.83 2.76
CA ALA A 24 0.53 -23.11 1.34
C ALA A 24 1.71 -22.71 0.45
N VAL A 25 2.30 -21.53 0.67
CA VAL A 25 3.50 -21.10 -0.07
C VAL A 25 4.67 -22.07 0.13
N ARG A 26 4.92 -22.49 1.37
CA ARG A 26 5.99 -23.42 1.71
C ARG A 26 5.77 -24.82 1.12
N GLU A 27 4.55 -25.35 1.19
CA GLU A 27 4.19 -26.68 0.65
C GLU A 27 4.47 -26.78 -0.84
N HIS A 28 4.32 -25.67 -1.57
CA HIS A 28 4.62 -25.58 -3.00
C HIS A 28 6.04 -25.09 -3.31
N HIS A 29 6.97 -25.24 -2.35
CA HIS A 29 8.37 -24.84 -2.48
C HIS A 29 8.58 -23.34 -2.79
N GLY A 30 7.56 -22.52 -2.51
CA GLY A 30 7.62 -21.07 -2.65
C GLY A 30 8.36 -20.43 -1.48
N ASN A 31 8.89 -19.23 -1.73
CA ASN A 31 9.49 -18.37 -0.73
C ASN A 31 8.69 -17.07 -0.63
N TRP A 32 8.35 -16.70 0.61
CA TRP A 32 7.76 -15.41 0.94
C TRP A 32 8.81 -14.31 0.81
N GLN A 33 8.55 -13.28 0.00
CA GLN A 33 9.51 -12.22 -0.27
C GLN A 33 9.15 -10.96 0.52
N GLU A 34 8.18 -10.20 0.01
CA GLU A 34 7.77 -8.91 0.57
C GLU A 34 6.25 -8.90 0.69
N SER A 35 5.73 -8.34 1.79
CA SER A 35 4.29 -8.25 2.00
C SER A 35 3.90 -6.95 2.68
N ARG A 36 2.73 -6.44 2.31
CA ARG A 36 2.03 -5.33 2.99
C ARG A 36 0.64 -5.80 3.35
N MET A 37 0.26 -5.67 4.61
CA MET A 37 -1.01 -6.13 5.11
C MET A 37 -1.59 -5.08 6.05
N ALA A 38 -2.89 -4.89 5.97
CA ALA A 38 -3.61 -3.96 6.81
C ALA A 38 -4.90 -4.60 7.32
N HIS A 39 -5.20 -4.30 8.57
CA HIS A 39 -6.52 -4.50 9.13
C HIS A 39 -7.31 -3.20 8.94
N LEU A 40 -8.49 -3.30 8.32
CA LEU A 40 -9.38 -2.17 8.13
C LEU A 40 -10.82 -2.60 8.38
N ALA A 41 -11.46 -1.98 9.37
CA ALA A 41 -12.77 -2.37 9.89
C ALA A 41 -12.79 -3.83 10.40
N ASP A 42 -13.60 -4.72 9.81
CA ASP A 42 -13.66 -6.14 10.16
C ASP A 42 -12.87 -7.03 9.17
N LYS A 43 -12.07 -6.41 8.30
CA LYS A 43 -11.35 -7.08 7.23
C LYS A 43 -9.84 -7.04 7.42
N PHE A 44 -9.22 -8.14 7.01
CA PHE A 44 -7.78 -8.25 6.86
C PHE A 44 -7.48 -8.39 5.37
N ALA A 45 -6.67 -7.48 4.83
CA ALA A 45 -6.31 -7.44 3.42
C ALA A 45 -4.82 -7.22 3.26
N GLY A 46 -4.26 -7.71 2.16
CA GLY A 46 -2.84 -7.54 1.90
C GLY A 46 -2.41 -7.89 0.49
N ILE A 47 -1.19 -7.46 0.19
CA ILE A 47 -0.45 -7.80 -1.01
C ILE A 47 0.82 -8.53 -0.58
N LEU A 48 1.14 -9.63 -1.27
CA LEU A 48 2.28 -10.48 -0.99
C LEU A 48 3.00 -10.82 -2.28
N THR A 49 4.32 -10.67 -2.30
CA THR A 49 5.18 -11.21 -3.35
C THR A 49 5.75 -12.54 -2.89
N VAL A 50 5.62 -13.58 -3.73
CA VAL A 50 6.28 -14.88 -3.52
C VAL A 50 7.10 -15.26 -4.74
N SER A 51 8.16 -16.02 -4.52
CA SER A 51 8.90 -16.67 -5.61
C SER A 51 8.67 -18.18 -5.52
N VAL A 52 8.27 -18.82 -6.60
CA VAL A 52 7.97 -20.26 -6.64
C VAL A 52 8.65 -20.92 -7.85
N PRO A 53 9.12 -22.18 -7.77
CA PRO A 53 9.54 -22.91 -8.96
C PRO A 53 8.39 -22.97 -9.97
N ALA A 54 8.69 -22.73 -11.25
CA ALA A 54 7.67 -22.66 -12.31
C ALA A 54 6.83 -23.95 -12.44
N GLU A 55 7.36 -25.10 -12.01
CA GLU A 55 6.64 -26.37 -12.00
C GLU A 55 5.53 -26.46 -10.93
N HIS A 56 5.67 -25.70 -9.83
CA HIS A 56 4.69 -25.67 -8.72
C HIS A 56 3.75 -24.46 -8.78
N GLU A 57 3.94 -23.56 -9.76
CA GLU A 57 3.16 -22.34 -9.89
C GLU A 57 1.65 -22.60 -9.98
N ALA A 58 1.23 -23.50 -10.90
CA ALA A 58 -0.18 -23.79 -11.12
C ALA A 58 -0.85 -24.44 -9.90
N GLU A 59 -0.14 -25.32 -9.19
CA GLU A 59 -0.65 -25.98 -7.99
C GLU A 59 -0.80 -24.98 -6.84
N LEU A 60 0.20 -24.12 -6.63
CA LEU A 60 0.13 -23.05 -5.63
C LEU A 60 -1.05 -22.11 -5.89
N VAL A 61 -1.23 -21.65 -7.13
CA VAL A 61 -2.35 -20.78 -7.50
C VAL A 61 -3.69 -21.46 -7.20
N SER A 62 -3.84 -22.74 -7.55
CA SER A 62 -5.07 -23.49 -7.27
C SER A 62 -5.32 -23.65 -5.77
N THR A 63 -4.30 -23.92 -4.96
CA THR A 63 -4.43 -24.03 -3.49
C THR A 63 -4.86 -22.70 -2.87
N LEU A 64 -4.25 -21.60 -3.32
CA LEU A 64 -4.56 -20.26 -2.82
C LEU A 64 -5.99 -19.82 -3.18
N GLN A 65 -6.44 -20.10 -4.41
CA GLN A 65 -7.82 -19.82 -4.82
C GLN A 65 -8.84 -20.64 -4.02
N ALA A 66 -8.48 -21.86 -3.62
CA ALA A 66 -9.34 -22.69 -2.76
C ALA A 66 -9.55 -22.10 -1.36
N PHE A 67 -8.80 -21.06 -0.94
CA PHE A 67 -9.03 -20.39 0.33
C PHE A 67 -10.31 -19.53 0.36
N GLU A 68 -10.94 -19.30 -0.79
CA GLU A 68 -12.25 -18.65 -0.88
C GLU A 68 -13.30 -19.39 -0.03
N GLN A 69 -13.22 -20.72 0.07
CA GLN A 69 -14.11 -21.53 0.91
C GLN A 69 -13.96 -21.23 2.41
N PHE A 70 -12.85 -20.63 2.83
CA PHE A 70 -12.57 -20.20 4.20
C PHE A 70 -12.87 -18.72 4.42
N GLY A 71 -13.47 -18.04 3.44
CA GLY A 71 -13.78 -16.61 3.47
C GLY A 71 -12.58 -15.70 3.17
N LEU A 72 -11.58 -16.22 2.46
CA LEU A 72 -10.40 -15.47 2.03
C LEU A 72 -10.36 -15.43 0.50
N ASN A 73 -10.67 -14.27 -0.07
CA ASN A 73 -10.61 -14.07 -1.51
C ASN A 73 -9.16 -13.78 -1.88
N VAL A 74 -8.56 -14.63 -2.73
CA VAL A 74 -7.17 -14.49 -3.17
C VAL A 74 -7.13 -14.35 -4.69
N MET A 75 -6.46 -13.31 -5.17
CA MET A 75 -6.15 -13.10 -6.58
C MET A 75 -4.64 -13.17 -6.76
N VAL A 76 -4.18 -13.85 -7.81
CA VAL A 76 -2.76 -14.09 -8.08
C VAL A 76 -2.41 -13.62 -9.47
N GLU A 77 -1.34 -12.83 -9.58
CA GLU A 77 -0.82 -12.27 -10.82
C GLU A 77 0.67 -12.60 -10.94
N THR A 78 1.18 -12.79 -12.16
CA THR A 78 2.62 -12.94 -12.39
C THR A 78 3.30 -11.58 -12.30
N ALA A 79 4.36 -11.47 -11.50
CA ALA A 79 5.10 -10.23 -11.35
C ALA A 79 5.93 -9.94 -12.60
N ASN A 80 5.69 -8.78 -13.22
CA ASN A 80 6.57 -8.21 -14.25
C ASN A 80 7.47 -7.16 -13.58
N SER A 81 8.68 -7.57 -13.21
CA SER A 81 9.65 -6.68 -12.56
C SER A 81 10.24 -5.69 -13.58
N SER A 82 9.69 -4.48 -13.62
CA SER A 82 10.34 -3.32 -14.24
C SER A 82 11.01 -2.48 -13.14
N PRO A 83 12.34 -2.27 -13.17
CA PRO A 83 13.01 -1.45 -12.17
C PRO A 83 12.53 0.00 -12.29
N GLN A 84 11.69 0.41 -11.34
CA GLN A 84 11.25 1.79 -11.20
C GLN A 84 12.30 2.57 -10.39
N GLN A 85 12.98 3.51 -11.03
CA GLN A 85 13.97 4.40 -10.42
C GLN A 85 13.30 5.52 -9.62
N GLY A 86 14.00 6.07 -8.62
CA GLY A 86 13.54 7.18 -7.79
C GLY A 86 13.99 7.03 -6.34
N LYS A 87 13.68 8.04 -5.53
CA LYS A 87 13.89 8.02 -4.07
C LYS A 87 12.58 7.80 -3.36
N ASN A 88 12.59 7.03 -2.27
CA ASN A 88 11.41 6.92 -1.42
C ASN A 88 11.43 8.07 -0.41
N VAL A 89 10.27 8.67 -0.17
CA VAL A 89 10.08 9.79 0.77
C VAL A 89 8.79 9.55 1.53
N HIS A 90 8.83 9.77 2.83
CA HIS A 90 7.65 9.77 3.68
C HIS A 90 7.01 11.16 3.67
N LEU A 91 5.69 11.19 3.54
CA LEU A 91 4.89 12.41 3.56
C LEU A 91 3.76 12.24 4.57
N SER A 92 3.70 13.14 5.55
CA SER A 92 2.56 13.31 6.45
C SER A 92 1.79 14.57 6.05
N VAL A 93 0.46 14.46 5.98
CA VAL A 93 -0.44 15.57 5.71
C VAL A 93 -1.51 15.60 6.80
N VAL A 94 -1.61 16.71 7.52
CA VAL A 94 -2.58 16.92 8.59
C VAL A 94 -3.35 18.21 8.34
N GLY A 95 -4.68 18.19 8.44
CA GLY A 95 -5.47 19.40 8.31
C GLY A 95 -6.94 19.19 8.64
N ASN A 96 -7.75 20.23 8.44
CA ASN A 96 -9.20 20.11 8.63
C ASN A 96 -9.81 19.19 7.57
N ASP A 97 -10.68 18.28 8.00
CA ASP A 97 -11.37 17.36 7.10
C ASP A 97 -12.30 18.13 6.16
N LYS A 98 -12.18 17.86 4.86
CA LYS A 98 -13.04 18.44 3.83
C LYS A 98 -13.30 17.43 2.70
N PRO A 99 -14.51 17.44 2.11
CA PRO A 99 -14.80 16.62 0.94
C PRO A 99 -13.82 16.92 -0.19
N GLY A 100 -13.11 15.89 -0.66
CA GLY A 100 -12.20 15.99 -1.80
C GLY A 100 -10.73 16.21 -1.46
N ILE A 101 -10.34 16.29 -0.18
CA ILE A 101 -8.94 16.48 0.24
C ILE A 101 -7.99 15.45 -0.41
N ILE A 102 -8.34 14.16 -0.40
CA ILE A 102 -7.55 13.11 -1.05
C ILE A 102 -7.42 13.32 -2.55
N LYS A 103 -8.47 13.82 -3.21
CA LYS A 103 -8.43 14.10 -4.64
C LYS A 103 -7.46 15.24 -4.93
N GLU A 104 -7.48 16.32 -4.16
CA GLU A 104 -6.58 17.46 -4.33
C GLU A 104 -5.11 17.03 -4.15
N VAL A 105 -4.81 16.31 -3.07
CA VAL A 105 -3.46 15.76 -2.81
C VAL A 105 -3.02 14.83 -3.95
N SER A 106 -3.87 13.88 -4.33
CA SER A 106 -3.56 12.91 -5.40
C SER A 106 -3.35 13.59 -6.76
N GLN A 107 -4.05 14.68 -7.04
CA GLN A 107 -3.87 15.46 -8.27
C GLN A 107 -2.52 16.14 -8.35
N ILE A 108 -2.03 16.70 -7.23
CA ILE A 108 -0.69 17.29 -7.17
C ILE A 108 0.37 16.22 -7.38
N LEU A 109 0.28 15.10 -6.66
CA LEU A 109 1.21 13.99 -6.81
C LEU A 109 1.24 13.48 -8.26
N HIS A 110 0.07 13.33 -8.88
CA HIS A 110 -0.05 12.94 -10.28
C HIS A 110 0.58 13.96 -11.23
N SER A 111 0.35 15.26 -11.01
CA SER A 111 0.92 16.33 -11.85
C SER A 111 2.45 16.39 -11.81
N LEU A 112 3.04 15.95 -10.69
CA LEU A 112 4.48 15.84 -10.48
C LEU A 112 5.04 14.47 -10.87
N MET A 113 4.21 13.59 -11.45
CA MET A 113 4.58 12.22 -11.84
C MET A 113 5.11 11.38 -10.66
N ILE A 114 4.65 11.68 -9.44
CA ILE A 114 5.01 10.96 -8.22
C ILE A 114 4.11 9.73 -8.07
N ASN A 115 4.72 8.59 -7.74
CA ASN A 115 3.97 7.37 -7.47
C ASN A 115 3.76 7.18 -5.97
N VAL A 116 2.53 6.94 -5.54
CA VAL A 116 2.22 6.55 -4.16
C VAL A 116 2.49 5.05 -3.98
N LYS A 117 3.32 4.69 -3.00
CA LYS A 117 3.65 3.31 -2.62
C LYS A 117 2.76 2.81 -1.50
N GLU A 118 2.55 3.65 -0.51
CA GLU A 118 1.69 3.38 0.64
C GLU A 118 0.88 4.65 0.94
N LEU A 119 -0.38 4.47 1.34
CA LEU A 119 -1.28 5.53 1.78
C LEU A 119 -2.11 4.98 2.92
N GLU A 120 -1.97 5.58 4.09
CA GLU A 120 -2.82 5.37 5.25
C GLU A 120 -3.52 6.68 5.59
N THR A 121 -4.81 6.63 5.89
CA THR A 121 -5.60 7.82 6.18
C THR A 121 -6.46 7.59 7.40
N SER A 122 -6.60 8.60 8.24
CA SER A 122 -7.53 8.59 9.38
C SER A 122 -8.22 9.93 9.54
N CYS A 123 -9.42 9.89 10.13
CA CYS A 123 -10.14 11.08 10.57
C CYS A 123 -10.37 10.98 12.07
N GLU A 124 -9.90 11.96 12.82
CA GLU A 124 -10.03 12.00 14.28
C GLU A 124 -10.57 13.35 14.77
N PRO A 125 -11.27 13.42 15.91
CA PRO A 125 -11.74 14.69 16.45
C PRO A 125 -10.57 15.62 16.78
N ALA A 126 -10.66 16.88 16.34
CA ALA A 126 -9.68 17.90 16.66
C ALA A 126 -9.63 18.17 18.17
N PRO A 127 -8.43 18.26 18.80
CA PRO A 127 -8.33 18.63 20.20
C PRO A 127 -8.99 19.99 20.44
N MET A 128 -10.00 20.03 21.30
CA MET A 128 -10.72 21.26 21.68
C MET A 128 -11.55 21.92 20.57
N SER A 129 -11.87 21.23 19.46
CA SER A 129 -12.83 21.70 18.45
C SER A 129 -13.92 20.65 18.17
N SER A 130 -15.04 21.08 17.57
CA SER A 130 -16.09 20.18 17.06
C SER A 130 -15.80 19.68 15.63
N GLU A 131 -14.66 20.08 15.06
CA GLU A 131 -14.23 19.70 13.71
C GLU A 131 -13.43 18.39 13.72
N MET A 132 -13.40 17.72 12.57
CA MET A 132 -12.60 16.52 12.35
C MET A 132 -11.26 16.93 11.73
N LEU A 133 -10.17 16.39 12.26
CA LEU A 133 -8.86 16.42 11.62
C LEU A 133 -8.75 15.24 10.67
N PHE A 134 -8.31 15.53 9.46
CA PHE A 134 -7.86 14.56 8.49
C PHE A 134 -6.34 14.38 8.62
N LYS A 135 -5.89 13.14 8.63
CA LYS A 135 -4.48 12.74 8.60
C LYS A 135 -4.25 11.77 7.45
N ALA A 136 -3.19 11.99 6.68
CA ALA A 136 -2.70 11.05 5.68
C ALA A 136 -1.20 10.83 5.82
N GLU A 137 -0.80 9.57 5.92
CA GLU A 137 0.58 9.12 5.88
C GLU A 137 0.84 8.42 4.55
N MET A 138 1.90 8.82 3.86
CA MET A 138 2.21 8.33 2.53
C MET A 138 3.68 7.93 2.44
N VAL A 139 3.95 6.84 1.72
CA VAL A 139 5.28 6.55 1.19
C VAL A 139 5.23 6.85 -0.30
N LEU A 140 6.00 7.82 -0.73
CA LEU A 140 6.06 8.30 -2.10
C LEU A 140 7.33 7.82 -2.78
N ARG A 141 7.25 7.59 -4.09
CA ARG A 141 8.43 7.45 -4.94
C ARG A 141 8.58 8.69 -5.80
N ILE A 142 9.60 9.47 -5.49
CA ILE A 142 9.94 10.71 -6.17
C ILE A 142 10.75 10.39 -7.43
N PRO A 143 10.32 10.88 -8.61
CA PRO A 143 11.06 10.67 -9.85
C PRO A 143 12.42 11.39 -9.80
N VAL A 144 13.39 10.85 -10.56
CA VAL A 144 14.74 11.44 -10.63
C VAL A 144 14.63 12.87 -11.19
N GLY A 145 15.16 13.84 -10.45
CA GLY A 145 15.21 15.25 -10.86
C GLY A 145 14.12 16.15 -10.30
N LEU A 146 13.14 15.62 -9.56
CA LEU A 146 12.19 16.44 -8.81
C LEU A 146 12.78 16.83 -7.45
N ALA A 147 12.75 18.12 -7.10
CA ALA A 147 13.17 18.60 -5.79
C ALA A 147 12.03 18.46 -4.77
N LEU A 148 12.35 18.10 -3.53
CA LEU A 148 11.34 17.96 -2.47
C LEU A 148 10.64 19.30 -2.15
N SER A 149 11.36 20.42 -2.28
CA SER A 149 10.79 21.76 -2.09
C SER A 149 9.71 22.10 -3.12
N ASP A 150 9.78 21.56 -4.35
CA ASP A 150 8.74 21.76 -5.36
C ASP A 150 7.47 20.99 -4.99
N LEU A 151 7.61 19.80 -4.40
CA LEU A 151 6.50 19.01 -3.87
C LEU A 151 5.87 19.70 -2.66
N GLU A 152 6.68 20.14 -1.71
CA GLU A 152 6.24 20.84 -0.50
C GLU A 152 5.40 22.08 -0.86
N GLY A 153 5.96 22.98 -1.69
CA GLY A 153 5.24 24.19 -2.11
C GLY A 153 3.98 23.91 -2.93
N ALA A 154 3.95 22.80 -3.69
CA ALA A 154 2.74 22.39 -4.39
C ALA A 154 1.65 21.90 -3.43
N LEU A 155 2.01 21.15 -2.38
CA LEU A 155 1.07 20.65 -1.38
C LEU A 155 0.53 21.77 -0.47
N GLU A 156 1.38 22.74 -0.10
CA GLU A 156 0.95 23.93 0.65
C GLU A 156 -0.09 24.77 -0.11
N SER A 157 -0.14 24.67 -1.44
CA SER A 157 -1.12 25.39 -2.25
C SER A 157 -2.57 24.88 -2.12
N ILE A 158 -2.78 23.68 -1.55
CA ILE A 158 -4.11 23.08 -1.38
C ILE A 158 -4.96 23.85 -0.35
N GLY A 159 -4.32 24.54 0.59
CA GLY A 159 -4.99 25.40 1.55
C GLY A 159 -4.11 25.77 2.74
N SER A 160 -4.38 26.92 3.34
CA SER A 160 -3.70 27.44 4.54
C SER A 160 -3.84 26.55 5.78
N ASP A 161 -4.77 25.61 5.75
CA ASP A 161 -5.15 24.76 6.87
C ASP A 161 -4.55 23.35 6.78
N LEU A 162 -3.62 23.11 5.84
CA LEU A 162 -2.89 21.86 5.69
C LEU A 162 -1.45 22.04 6.16
N MET A 163 -1.08 21.23 7.13
CA MET A 163 0.28 21.01 7.56
C MET A 163 0.86 19.82 6.79
N VAL A 164 2.05 20.01 6.25
CA VAL A 164 2.75 19.05 5.39
C VAL A 164 4.12 18.81 6.00
N GLU A 165 4.47 17.55 6.24
CA GLU A 165 5.78 17.15 6.75
C GLU A 165 6.39 16.10 5.81
N LEU A 166 7.63 16.32 5.37
CA LEU A 166 8.34 15.47 4.44
C LEU A 166 9.62 14.94 5.09
N GLU A 167 9.78 13.62 5.14
CA GLU A 167 10.98 12.95 5.63
C GLU A 167 11.59 12.09 4.50
N GLY A 168 12.80 12.45 4.07
CA GLY A 168 13.55 11.68 3.08
C GLY A 168 14.41 10.58 3.72
N ASP A 169 14.54 9.45 3.04
CA ASP A 169 15.58 8.45 3.34
C ASP A 169 16.92 9.05 2.86
N ASP A 170 17.75 9.54 3.79
CA ASP A 170 19.08 10.15 3.51
C ASP A 170 20.14 9.10 3.12
#